data_AF-A0A969M4K8-F1
#
_entry.id   AF-A0A969M4K8-F1
#
_cell.length_a   1.000
_cell.length_b   1.000
_cell.length_c   1.000
_cell.angle_alpha   90.00
_cell.angle_beta   90.00
_cell.angle_gamma   90.00
#
_symmetry.space_group_name_H-M   'P 1'
#
loop_
_entity.id
_entity.type
_entity.pdbx_description
1 polymer ?
#
loop_
_entity_poly.entity_id
_entity_poly.type
_entity_poly.pdbx_seq_one_letter_code
_entity_poly.pdbx_strand_id
1 'polypeptide(L)'
;MQTHIATTPFGRRPLTLGQISNQMVARAAPPEAVAHKWQVFQHIREAREALGATDRALAILNALLTFHPETVLTGTSELVVWPSNEQLMARANGMPATTLRRHLAVLVDCGLIVRR
;
A
#
# COMPACT_ATOMS: atom_id res chain seq x y z
N MET A 1 -19.16 -25.36 15.32
CA MET A 1 -18.03 -24.84 14.53
C MET A 1 -17.54 -23.56 15.18
N GLN A 2 -16.31 -23.53 15.69
CA GLN A 2 -15.68 -22.28 16.14
C GLN A 2 -15.07 -21.57 14.92
N THR A 3 -15.66 -20.45 14.53
CA THR A 3 -15.13 -19.61 13.46
C THR A 3 -14.02 -18.74 14.05
N HIS A 4 -12.77 -19.11 13.83
CA HIS A 4 -11.63 -18.27 14.21
C HIS A 4 -11.62 -17.02 13.33
N ILE A 5 -12.09 -15.89 13.87
CA ILE A 5 -12.00 -14.59 13.19
C ILE A 5 -10.61 -14.04 13.45
N ALA A 6 -9.70 -14.24 12.50
CA ALA A 6 -8.43 -13.52 12.47
C ALA A 6 -8.72 -12.07 12.08
N THR A 7 -8.53 -11.13 13.01
CA THR A 7 -8.63 -9.69 12.71
C THR A 7 -7.26 -9.15 12.31
N THR A 8 -7.22 -8.17 11.41
CA THR A 8 -5.97 -7.45 11.13
C THR A 8 -5.55 -6.63 12.36
N PRO A 9 -4.25 -6.34 12.56
CA PRO A 9 -3.80 -5.49 13.66
C PRO A 9 -4.30 -4.02 13.54
N PHE A 10 -4.83 -3.61 12.38
CA PHE A 10 -5.23 -2.22 12.12
C PHE A 10 -6.70 -2.11 11.71
N GLY A 11 -7.49 -1.56 12.62
CA GLY A 11 -8.94 -1.55 12.51
C GLY A 11 -9.47 -2.96 12.75
N ARG A 12 -10.59 -3.09 13.45
CA ARG A 12 -11.19 -4.39 13.83
C ARG A 12 -11.76 -5.17 12.62
N ARG A 13 -11.09 -5.13 11.46
CA ARG A 13 -11.52 -5.76 10.22
C ARG A 13 -11.06 -7.21 10.18
N PRO A 14 -11.90 -8.13 9.68
CA PRO A 14 -11.48 -9.49 9.44
C PRO A 14 -10.42 -9.53 8.33
N LEU A 15 -9.41 -10.39 8.51
CA LEU A 15 -8.41 -10.70 7.50
C LEU A 15 -9.08 -11.42 6.32
N THR A 16 -8.87 -10.94 5.09
CA THR A 16 -9.47 -11.54 3.89
C THR A 16 -8.49 -12.46 3.17
N LEU A 17 -9.01 -13.45 2.42
CA LEU A 17 -8.18 -14.32 1.57
C LEU A 17 -7.40 -13.51 0.53
N GLY A 18 -7.99 -12.43 0.00
CA GLY A 18 -7.30 -11.52 -0.92
C GLY A 18 -6.07 -10.86 -0.29
N GLN A 19 -6.15 -10.45 0.99
CA GLN A 19 -5.00 -9.88 1.71
C GLN A 19 -3.89 -10.91 1.92
N ILE A 20 -4.24 -12.15 2.26
CA ILE A 20 -3.27 -13.25 2.39
C ILE A 20 -2.61 -13.53 1.04
N SER A 21 -3.40 -13.64 -0.02
CA SER A 21 -2.91 -13.86 -1.39
C SER A 21 -1.94 -12.75 -1.81
N ASN A 22 -2.31 -11.49 -1.61
CA ASN A 22 -1.45 -10.34 -1.94
C ASN A 22 -0.14 -10.35 -1.15
N GLN A 23 -0.19 -10.74 0.14
CA GLN A 23 1.02 -10.90 0.95
C GLN A 23 1.92 -12.05 0.46
N MET A 24 1.33 -13.15 -0.01
CA MET A 24 2.07 -14.26 -0.61
C MET A 24 2.73 -13.86 -1.93
N VAL A 25 1.99 -13.18 -2.81
CA VAL A 25 2.51 -12.66 -4.09
C VAL A 25 3.67 -11.70 -3.84
N ALA A 26 3.53 -10.76 -2.89
CA ALA A 26 4.62 -9.85 -2.54
C ALA A 26 5.86 -10.56 -1.99
N ARG A 27 5.69 -11.67 -1.26
CA ARG A 27 6.80 -12.49 -0.74
C ARG A 27 7.45 -13.38 -1.80
N ALA A 28 6.69 -13.76 -2.83
CA ALA A 28 7.16 -14.57 -3.94
C ALA A 28 7.79 -13.73 -5.07
N ALA A 29 7.87 -12.41 -4.90
CA ALA A 29 8.49 -11.53 -5.87
C ALA A 29 9.96 -11.96 -6.10
N PRO A 30 10.39 -12.14 -7.38
CA PRO A 30 11.76 -12.54 -7.66
C PRO A 30 12.77 -11.51 -7.12
N PRO A 31 13.88 -11.93 -6.52
CA PRO A 31 14.94 -11.01 -6.06
C PRO A 31 15.45 -10.07 -7.15
N GLU A 32 15.52 -10.56 -8.39
CA GLU A 32 15.94 -9.85 -9.59
C GLU A 32 14.86 -8.93 -10.18
N ALA A 33 13.66 -8.89 -9.61
CA ALA A 33 12.63 -7.97 -10.05
C ALA A 33 13.09 -6.53 -9.80
N VAL A 34 13.11 -5.73 -10.86
CA VAL A 34 13.52 -4.32 -10.84
C VAL A 34 12.40 -3.48 -11.45
N ALA A 35 11.98 -2.45 -10.74
CA ALA A 35 10.94 -1.55 -11.22
C ALA A 35 11.26 -0.09 -10.92
N HIS A 36 11.05 0.80 -11.89
CA HIS A 36 11.20 2.24 -11.70
C HIS A 36 9.98 2.80 -10.96
N LYS A 37 10.19 3.31 -9.74
CA LYS A 37 9.17 3.75 -8.78
C LYS A 37 8.12 4.66 -9.40
N TRP A 38 8.57 5.70 -10.11
CA TRP A 38 7.66 6.69 -10.67
C TRP A 38 6.97 6.22 -11.93
N GLN A 39 7.56 5.28 -12.67
CA GLN A 39 6.93 4.71 -13.86
C GLN A 39 5.78 3.78 -13.45
N VAL A 40 6.04 2.92 -12.46
CA VAL A 40 5.00 2.08 -11.83
C VAL A 40 3.87 2.95 -11.29
N PHE A 41 4.20 4.05 -10.61
CA PHE A 41 3.17 4.98 -10.11
C PHE A 41 2.33 5.60 -11.25
N GLN A 42 2.94 6.01 -12.37
CA GLN A 42 2.17 6.51 -13.51
C GLN A 42 1.24 5.44 -14.09
N HIS A 43 1.73 4.21 -14.30
CA HIS A 43 0.90 3.13 -14.81
C HIS A 43 -0.28 2.82 -13.86
N ILE A 44 -0.05 2.82 -12.54
CA ILE A 44 -1.12 2.65 -11.55
C ILE A 44 -2.12 3.81 -11.64
N ARG A 45 -1.64 5.04 -11.82
CA ARG A 45 -2.50 6.24 -11.93
C ARG A 45 -3.39 6.21 -13.17
N GLU A 46 -2.85 5.74 -14.29
CA GLU A 46 -3.58 5.52 -15.53
C GLU A 46 -4.63 4.42 -15.36
N ALA A 47 -4.26 3.30 -14.71
CA ALA A 47 -5.15 2.17 -14.46
C ALA A 47 -6.06 2.32 -13.23
N ARG A 48 -6.11 3.50 -12.58
CA ARG A 48 -6.72 3.66 -11.25
C ARG A 48 -8.18 3.22 -11.18
N GLU A 49 -8.96 3.49 -12.22
CA GLU A 49 -10.38 3.14 -12.29
C GLU A 49 -10.58 1.62 -12.34
N ALA A 50 -9.79 0.93 -13.17
CA ALA A 50 -9.81 -0.52 -13.28
C ALA A 50 -9.34 -1.21 -11.98
N LEU A 51 -8.43 -0.56 -11.24
CA LEU A 51 -7.94 -1.04 -9.94
C LEU A 51 -8.88 -0.72 -8.78
N GLY A 52 -9.90 0.13 -8.98
CA GLY A 52 -10.76 0.64 -7.90
C GLY A 52 -10.08 1.64 -6.96
N ALA A 53 -8.92 2.19 -7.36
CA ALA A 53 -8.17 3.15 -6.57
C ALA A 53 -8.72 4.58 -6.75
N THR A 54 -8.74 5.36 -5.67
CA THR A 54 -9.16 6.76 -5.71
C THR A 54 -7.97 7.71 -5.82
N ASP A 55 -8.17 8.93 -6.33
CA ASP A 55 -7.10 9.94 -6.39
C ASP A 55 -6.48 10.22 -5.02
N ARG A 56 -7.29 10.21 -3.97
CA ARG A 56 -6.81 10.37 -2.58
C ARG A 56 -5.99 9.17 -2.11
N ALA A 57 -6.32 7.95 -2.53
CA ALA A 57 -5.50 6.78 -2.27
C ALA A 57 -4.16 6.87 -3.00
N LEU A 58 -4.16 7.32 -4.26
CA LEU A 58 -2.93 7.51 -5.02
C LEU A 58 -2.04 8.63 -4.46
N ALA A 59 -2.61 9.69 -3.88
CA ALA A 59 -1.83 10.70 -3.17
C ALA A 59 -1.08 10.10 -1.97
N ILE A 60 -1.69 9.15 -1.25
CA ILE A 60 -1.04 8.42 -0.16
C ILE A 60 0.02 7.46 -0.71
N LEU A 61 -0.28 6.73 -1.79
CA LEU A 61 0.71 5.85 -2.42
C LEU A 61 1.95 6.65 -2.86
N ASN A 62 1.75 7.80 -3.52
CA ASN A 62 2.82 8.71 -3.87
C ASN A 62 3.64 9.11 -2.63
N ALA A 63 2.98 9.52 -1.54
CA ALA A 63 3.64 9.87 -0.29
C ALA A 63 4.45 8.70 0.28
N LEU A 64 3.91 7.47 0.30
CA LEU A 64 4.62 6.27 0.73
C LEU A 64 5.88 6.01 -0.10
N LEU A 65 5.80 6.15 -1.42
CA LEU A 65 6.93 5.99 -2.33
C LEU A 65 8.06 7.02 -2.08
N THR A 66 7.75 8.20 -1.56
CA THR A 66 8.79 9.19 -1.20
C THR A 66 9.62 8.83 0.03
N PHE A 67 9.20 7.85 0.84
CA PHE A 67 10.00 7.37 1.96
C PHE A 67 11.12 6.42 1.53
N HIS A 68 11.07 5.89 0.32
CA HIS A 68 12.19 5.18 -0.30
C HIS A 68 13.11 6.20 -0.98
N PRO A 69 14.39 6.35 -0.57
CA PRO A 69 15.31 7.29 -1.18
C PRO A 69 15.61 6.90 -2.63
N GLU A 70 15.74 5.60 -2.88
CA GLU A 70 16.03 5.08 -4.21
C GLU A 70 14.83 5.21 -5.15
N THR A 71 15.14 5.43 -6.43
CA THR A 71 14.13 5.51 -7.50
C THR A 71 13.83 4.13 -8.09
N VAL A 72 14.71 3.17 -7.85
CA VAL A 72 14.56 1.79 -8.29
C VAL A 72 14.07 0.95 -7.12
N LEU A 73 12.95 0.25 -7.31
CA LEU A 73 12.44 -0.76 -6.39
C LEU A 73 13.02 -2.10 -6.82
N THR A 74 13.65 -2.83 -5.90
CA THR A 74 14.20 -4.17 -6.15
C THR A 74 13.53 -5.19 -5.25
N GLY A 75 13.38 -6.44 -5.73
CA GLY A 75 12.85 -7.54 -4.92
C GLY A 75 13.73 -7.90 -3.72
N THR A 76 15.02 -7.56 -3.77
CA THR A 76 15.98 -7.70 -2.66
C THR A 76 15.91 -6.57 -1.63
N SER A 77 15.37 -5.40 -1.99
CA SER A 77 15.26 -4.27 -1.09
C SER A 77 14.10 -4.46 -0.13
N GLU A 78 14.27 -4.02 1.12
CA GLU A 78 13.16 -3.99 2.07
C GLU A 78 12.20 -2.85 1.66
N LEU A 79 11.18 -3.21 0.86
CA LEU A 79 10.11 -2.31 0.42
C LEU A 79 9.08 -2.03 1.55
N VAL A 80 9.58 -1.74 2.75
CA VAL A 80 8.79 -1.49 3.95
C VAL A 80 9.13 -0.11 4.49
N VAL A 81 8.10 0.66 4.84
CA VAL A 81 8.24 2.01 5.42
C VAL A 81 7.42 2.11 6.70
N TRP A 82 7.93 2.86 7.68
CA TRP A 82 7.31 3.03 9.00
C TRP A 82 7.05 4.51 9.32
N PRO A 83 6.35 5.26 8.45
CA PRO A 83 6.12 6.67 8.68
C PRO A 83 5.16 6.87 9.85
N SER A 84 5.40 7.92 10.66
CA SER A 84 4.36 8.37 11.59
C SER A 84 3.15 8.88 10.79
N ASN A 85 1.95 8.83 11.39
CA ASN A 85 0.75 9.40 10.75
C ASN A 85 0.99 10.87 10.38
N GLU A 86 1.65 11.64 11.23
CA GLU A 86 1.99 13.04 10.98
C GLU A 86 2.89 13.22 9.75
N GLN A 87 3.96 12.44 9.63
CA GLN A 87 4.87 12.49 8.47
C GLN A 87 4.15 12.07 7.18
N LEU A 88 3.30 11.06 7.25
CA LEU A 88 2.53 10.60 6.10
C LEU A 88 1.50 11.65 5.67
N MET A 89 0.82 12.30 6.63
CA MET A 89 -0.11 13.41 6.36
C MET A 89 0.61 14.59 5.71
N ALA A 90 1.78 14.96 6.21
CA ALA A 90 2.58 16.05 5.66
C ALA A 90 2.95 15.81 4.18
N ARG A 91 3.37 14.59 3.83
CA ARG A 91 3.70 14.21 2.45
C ARG A 91 2.49 13.94 1.57
N ALA A 92 1.34 13.61 2.16
CA ALA A 92 0.07 13.43 1.46
C ALA A 92 -0.73 14.73 1.32
N ASN A 93 -0.06 15.87 1.10
CA ASN A 93 -0.66 17.20 0.93
C ASN A 93 -1.53 17.65 2.12
N GLY A 94 -1.10 17.37 3.36
CA GLY A 94 -1.83 17.78 4.57
C GLY A 94 -3.14 17.02 4.80
N MET A 95 -3.27 15.80 4.24
CA MET A 95 -4.51 15.02 4.34
C MET A 95 -4.92 14.78 5.81
N PRO A 96 -6.20 15.01 6.19
CA PRO A 96 -6.67 14.73 7.54
C PRO A 96 -6.56 13.24 7.91
N ALA A 97 -6.30 12.94 9.18
CA ALA A 97 -6.09 11.57 9.67
C ALA A 97 -7.28 10.60 9.42
N THR A 98 -8.52 11.10 9.44
CA THR A 98 -9.72 10.30 9.11
C THR A 98 -9.72 9.86 7.66
N THR A 99 -9.46 10.81 6.75
CA THR A 99 -9.33 10.60 5.31
C THR A 99 -8.16 9.68 5.00
N LEU A 100 -7.02 9.88 5.66
CA LEU A 100 -5.84 9.04 5.53
C LEU A 100 -6.16 7.57 5.84
N ARG A 101 -6.77 7.29 6.99
CA ARG A 101 -7.13 5.91 7.39
C ARG A 101 -8.10 5.27 6.41
N ARG A 102 -9.08 6.02 5.92
CA ARG A 102 -10.04 5.53 4.92
C ARG A 102 -9.34 5.14 3.62
N HIS A 103 -8.44 5.98 3.10
CA HIS A 103 -7.81 5.73 1.81
C HIS A 103 -6.59 4.79 1.89
N LEU A 104 -5.96 4.64 3.06
CA LEU A 104 -5.04 3.54 3.31
C LEU A 104 -5.75 2.19 3.18
N ALA A 105 -6.99 2.08 3.65
CA ALA A 105 -7.77 0.86 3.45
C ALA A 105 -8.04 0.59 1.97
N VAL A 106 -8.37 1.62 1.18
CA VAL A 106 -8.54 1.48 -0.27
C VAL A 106 -7.29 0.92 -0.92
N LEU A 107 -6.09 1.41 -0.58
CA LEU A 107 -4.84 0.86 -1.13
C LEU A 107 -4.63 -0.62 -0.77
N VAL A 108 -5.00 -1.03 0.44
CA VAL A 108 -4.93 -2.44 0.88
C VAL A 108 -5.96 -3.28 0.12
N ASP A 109 -7.19 -2.79 -0.03
CA ASP A 109 -8.28 -3.48 -0.71
C ASP A 109 -7.98 -3.66 -2.21
N CYS A 110 -7.33 -2.67 -2.84
CA CYS A 110 -6.81 -2.75 -4.21
C CYS A 110 -5.57 -3.65 -4.35
N GLY A 111 -4.99 -4.11 -3.24
CA GLY A 111 -3.75 -4.90 -3.25
C GLY A 111 -2.48 -4.13 -3.62
N LEU A 112 -2.54 -2.79 -3.64
CA LEU A 112 -1.41 -1.93 -3.99
C LEU A 112 -0.39 -1.81 -2.86
N ILE A 113 -0.82 -2.01 -1.61
CA ILE A 113 0.07 -2.06 -0.44
C ILE A 113 -0.33 -3.22 0.48
N VAL A 114 0.63 -3.70 1.25
CA VAL A 114 0.38 -4.61 2.38
C VAL A 114 0.64 -3.85 3.67
N ARG A 115 -0.30 -3.92 4.61
CA ARG A 115 -0.19 -3.31 5.93
C ARG A 115 -0.06 -4.41 6.99
N ARG A 116 1.00 -4.37 7.78
CA ARG A 116 1.38 -5.37 8.80
C ARG A 116 1.46 -4.77 10.19
#